data_AF-A0A1S2VBM6-F1
#
_entry.id   AF-A0A1S2VBM6-F1
#
_cell.length_a   1.000
_cell.length_b   1.000
_cell.length_c   1.000
_cell.angle_alpha   90.00
_cell.angle_beta   90.00
_cell.angle_gamma   90.00
#
_symmetry.space_group_name_H-M   'P 1'
#
loop_
_entity.id
_entity.type
_entity.pdbx_description
1 polymer ?
#
loop_
_entity_poly.entity_id
_entity_poly.type
_entity_poly.pdbx_seq_one_letter_code
_entity_poly.pdbx_strand_id
1 'polypeptide(L)'
;MGLVRTSIYFDDGLPPMAAIAESYKKITGYPLGIVARLHLLYPASLTDITNILCEDHKPVSQVQSNKIALFQDSRYTESAVERDKLKAYNHIQSLSFDCWFYVIDFTVTEHQMEIRQESNQFYAVESLIRALINAGGSFKDDDILKKKQKIWLRLKPWNEYKWYNRPVV
;
A
#
# COMPACT_ATOMS: atom_id res chain seq x y z
N MET A 1 3.37 -18.44 8.20
CA MET A 1 3.73 -17.60 7.04
C MET A 1 4.14 -16.24 7.59
N GLY A 2 5.34 -15.76 7.26
CA GLY A 2 5.86 -14.51 7.81
C GLY A 2 5.35 -13.33 6.99
N LEU A 3 4.58 -12.44 7.61
CA LEU A 3 4.22 -11.16 7.00
C LEU A 3 5.42 -10.23 7.12
N VAL A 4 5.96 -9.78 6.00
CA VAL A 4 7.09 -8.85 5.99
C VAL A 4 6.57 -7.46 5.65
N ARG A 5 7.08 -6.46 6.35
CA ARG A 5 6.75 -5.05 6.11
C ARG A 5 7.95 -4.36 5.49
N THR A 6 7.71 -3.63 4.42
CA THR A 6 8.73 -2.79 3.78
C THR A 6 8.27 -1.34 3.84
N SER A 7 9.08 -0.48 4.45
CA SER A 7 8.82 0.96 4.53
C SER A 7 9.67 1.70 3.50
N ILE A 8 9.04 2.60 2.75
CA ILE A 8 9.67 3.47 1.76
C ILE A 8 9.30 4.91 2.10
N TYR A 9 10.29 5.79 2.13
CA TYR A 9 10.16 7.19 2.50
C TYR A 9 10.25 8.10 1.27
N PHE A 10 9.58 9.25 1.32
CA PHE A 10 9.55 10.23 0.24
C PHE A 10 9.76 11.64 0.80
N ASP A 11 10.91 12.23 0.49
CA ASP A 11 11.29 13.54 1.01
C ASP A 11 10.38 14.66 0.48
N ASP A 12 10.04 14.61 -0.80
CA ASP A 12 9.17 15.60 -1.48
C ASP A 12 7.66 15.25 -1.41
N GLY A 13 7.30 14.28 -0.55
CA GLY A 13 5.95 13.73 -0.48
C GLY A 13 5.69 12.64 -1.52
N LEU A 14 4.52 12.01 -1.44
CA LEU A 14 4.22 10.85 -2.28
C LEU A 14 4.07 11.21 -3.75
N PRO A 15 4.76 10.49 -4.65
CA PRO A 15 4.61 10.72 -6.08
C PRO A 15 3.19 10.37 -6.54
N PRO A 16 2.70 10.98 -7.64
CA PRO A 16 1.41 10.62 -8.20
C PRO A 16 1.34 9.13 -8.53
N MET A 17 0.20 8.49 -8.23
CA MET A 17 0.01 7.05 -8.46
C MET A 17 0.19 6.66 -9.93
N ALA A 18 -0.10 7.57 -10.87
CA ALA A 18 0.16 7.38 -12.29
C ALA A 18 1.66 7.15 -12.60
N ALA A 19 2.56 7.88 -11.93
CA ALA A 19 3.99 7.73 -12.12
C ALA A 19 4.50 6.37 -11.61
N ILE A 20 4.00 5.95 -10.45
CA ILE A 20 4.29 4.62 -9.88
C ILE A 20 3.79 3.52 -10.83
N ALA A 21 2.56 3.64 -11.32
CA ALA A 21 1.95 2.67 -12.23
C ALA A 21 2.69 2.58 -13.57
N GLU A 22 3.12 3.71 -14.13
CA GLU A 22 3.93 3.74 -15.35
C GLU A 22 5.29 3.07 -15.14
N SER A 23 5.98 3.39 -14.04
CA SER A 23 7.25 2.75 -13.71
C SER A 23 7.08 1.24 -13.49
N TYR A 24 6.02 0.81 -12.80
CA TYR A 24 5.73 -0.61 -12.60
C TYR A 24 5.51 -1.32 -13.93
N LYS A 25 4.70 -0.74 -14.83
CA LYS A 25 4.44 -1.28 -16.16
C LYS A 25 5.71 -1.41 -17.00
N LYS A 26 6.63 -0.44 -16.91
CA LYS A 26 7.93 -0.53 -17.58
C LYS A 26 8.79 -1.69 -17.05
N ILE A 27 8.69 -2.01 -15.77
CA ILE A 27 9.47 -3.09 -15.13
C ILE A 27 8.86 -4.47 -15.43
N THR A 28 7.54 -4.61 -15.32
CA THR A 28 6.86 -5.92 -15.35
C THR A 28 6.16 -6.24 -16.67
N GLY A 29 5.81 -5.20 -17.44
CA GLY A 29 4.91 -5.31 -18.60
C GLY A 29 3.42 -5.24 -18.26
N TYR A 30 3.05 -5.14 -16.98
CA TYR A 30 1.65 -5.17 -16.52
C TYR A 30 1.16 -3.85 -15.95
N PRO A 31 -0.16 -3.57 -16.06
CA PRO A 31 -0.74 -2.44 -15.36
C PRO A 31 -0.66 -2.63 -13.84
N LEU A 32 -0.61 -1.50 -13.14
CA LEU A 32 -0.76 -1.44 -11.68
C LEU A 32 -2.04 -0.65 -11.38
N GLY A 33 -2.96 -1.27 -10.65
CA GLY A 33 -4.18 -0.63 -10.17
C GLY A 33 -4.11 -0.33 -8.68
N ILE A 34 -4.99 0.56 -8.21
CA ILE A 34 -5.25 0.74 -6.77
C ILE A 34 -6.70 0.40 -6.51
N VAL A 35 -6.92 -0.43 -5.51
CA VAL A 35 -8.23 -0.82 -5.04
C VAL A 35 -8.41 -0.26 -3.65
N ALA A 36 -9.51 0.48 -3.46
CA ALA A 36 -9.94 0.94 -2.16
C ALA A 36 -11.14 0.12 -1.72
N ARG A 37 -11.05 -0.50 -0.53
CA ARG A 37 -12.22 -1.09 0.11
C ARG A 37 -12.87 -0.02 0.97
N LEU A 38 -14.14 0.27 0.72
CA LEU A 38 -14.89 1.32 1.41
C LEU A 38 -15.88 0.70 2.40
N HIS A 39 -16.02 1.34 3.55
CA HIS A 39 -17.20 1.20 4.40
C HIS A 39 -18.16 2.32 4.01
N LEU A 40 -19.31 1.96 3.46
CA LEU A 40 -20.38 2.88 3.12
C LEU A 40 -21.62 2.51 3.92
N LEU A 41 -22.26 3.51 4.52
CA LEU A 41 -23.52 3.32 5.25
C LEU A 41 -24.69 3.03 4.31
N TYR A 42 -24.60 3.52 3.07
CA TYR A 42 -25.60 3.32 2.03
C TYR A 42 -24.93 3.31 0.64
N PRO A 43 -25.52 2.61 -0.35
CA PRO A 43 -25.08 2.71 -1.74
C PRO A 43 -25.27 4.13 -2.27
N ALA A 44 -24.27 4.68 -2.97
CA ALA A 44 -24.33 6.01 -3.56
C ALA A 44 -23.53 6.07 -4.87
N SER A 45 -23.65 7.17 -5.62
CA SER A 45 -22.84 7.38 -6.83
C SER A 45 -21.37 7.65 -6.47
N LEU A 46 -20.45 7.52 -7.43
CA LEU A 46 -19.03 7.80 -7.18
C LEU A 46 -18.77 9.25 -6.73
N THR A 47 -19.54 10.20 -7.27
CA THR A 47 -19.46 11.62 -6.89
C THR A 47 -19.96 11.83 -5.47
N ASP A 48 -21.05 11.17 -5.09
CA ASP A 48 -21.57 11.25 -3.71
C ASP A 48 -20.60 10.59 -2.74
N ILE A 49 -20.05 9.43 -3.08
CA ILE A 49 -19.06 8.72 -2.27
C ILE A 49 -17.85 9.62 -1.97
N THR A 50 -17.35 10.34 -2.98
CA THR A 50 -16.20 11.24 -2.79
C THR A 50 -16.53 12.39 -1.84
N ASN A 51 -17.70 13.02 -2.01
CA ASN A 51 -18.15 14.08 -1.11
C ASN A 51 -18.33 13.58 0.33
N ILE A 52 -19.00 12.44 0.51
CA ILE A 52 -19.26 11.84 1.81
C ILE A 52 -17.93 11.46 2.51
N LEU A 53 -16.98 10.87 1.80
CA LEU A 53 -15.65 10.57 2.35
C LEU A 53 -14.90 11.85 2.76
N CYS A 54 -15.08 12.95 2.02
CA CYS A 54 -14.53 14.25 2.39
C CYS A 54 -15.21 14.85 3.62
N GLU A 55 -16.51 14.64 3.85
CA GLU A 55 -17.19 15.11 5.06
C GLU A 55 -16.76 14.32 6.29
N ASP A 56 -16.71 12.99 6.17
CA ASP A 56 -16.39 12.08 7.26
C ASP A 56 -14.87 11.98 7.57
N HIS A 57 -13.98 12.62 6.80
CA HIS A 57 -12.53 12.49 7.01
C HIS A 57 -12.09 12.93 8.41
N LYS A 58 -12.59 14.07 8.92
CA LYS A 58 -12.19 14.59 10.24
C LYS A 58 -12.59 13.67 11.39
N PRO A 59 -13.87 13.25 11.52
CA PRO A 59 -14.26 12.35 12.60
C PRO A 59 -13.53 11.01 12.50
N VAL A 60 -13.32 10.48 11.30
CA VAL A 60 -12.57 9.22 11.08
C VAL A 60 -11.12 9.36 11.53
N SER A 61 -10.43 10.44 11.13
CA SER A 61 -9.07 10.72 11.56
C SER A 61 -8.96 10.84 13.08
N GLN A 62 -9.91 11.50 13.74
CA GLN A 62 -9.92 11.61 15.20
C GLN A 62 -10.05 10.25 15.88
N VAL A 63 -10.98 9.41 15.41
CA VAL A 63 -11.18 8.05 15.94
C VAL A 63 -9.92 7.20 15.75
N GLN A 64 -9.25 7.30 14.60
CA GLN A 64 -7.99 6.59 14.36
C GLN A 64 -6.86 7.07 15.30
N SER A 65 -6.71 8.38 15.48
CA SER A 65 -5.70 8.96 16.40
C SER A 65 -5.92 8.51 17.84
N ASN A 66 -7.17 8.58 18.33
CA ASN A 66 -7.53 8.09 19.67
C ASN A 66 -7.23 6.60 19.84
N LYS A 67 -7.62 5.79 18.84
CA LYS A 67 -7.36 4.35 18.84
C LYS A 67 -5.86 4.05 18.94
N ILE A 68 -5.01 4.78 18.21
CA ILE A 68 -3.55 4.63 18.23
C ILE A 68 -2.99 5.00 19.60
N ALA A 69 -3.39 6.14 20.17
CA ALA A 69 -2.94 6.57 21.50
C ALA A 69 -3.30 5.54 22.58
N LEU A 70 -4.56 5.07 22.59
CA LEU A 70 -5.01 4.02 23.53
C LEU A 70 -4.26 2.70 23.35
N PHE A 71 -3.90 2.35 22.11
CA PHE A 71 -3.12 1.14 21.84
C PHE A 71 -1.69 1.26 22.38
N GLN A 72 -1.07 2.44 22.26
CA GLN A 72 0.25 2.72 22.83
C GLN A 72 0.24 2.63 24.38
N ASP A 73 -0.86 3.07 25.00
CA ASP A 73 -1.08 2.95 26.45
C ASP A 73 -1.51 1.54 26.90
N SER A 74 -1.51 0.54 26.00
CA SER A 74 -1.99 -0.82 26.28
C SER A 74 -3.45 -0.92 26.73
N ARG A 75 -4.29 0.08 26.43
CA ARG A 75 -5.73 0.13 26.76
C ARG A 75 -6.56 -0.51 25.64
N TYR A 76 -6.33 -1.80 25.41
CA TYR A 76 -6.86 -2.52 24.24
C TYR A 76 -8.39 -2.59 24.18
N THR A 77 -9.07 -2.74 25.31
CA THR A 77 -10.54 -2.78 25.38
C THR A 77 -11.16 -1.47 24.94
N GLU A 78 -10.61 -0.35 25.40
CA GLU A 78 -11.05 0.99 25.04
C GLU A 78 -10.70 1.33 23.59
N SER A 79 -9.53 0.89 23.12
CA SER A 79 -9.15 0.99 21.71
C SER A 79 -10.14 0.26 20.80
N ALA A 80 -10.70 -0.88 21.25
CA ALA A 80 -11.74 -1.60 20.52
C ALA A 80 -13.08 -0.84 20.49
N VAL A 81 -13.49 -0.25 21.62
CA VAL A 81 -14.68 0.62 21.69
C VAL A 81 -14.53 1.83 20.77
N GLU A 82 -13.34 2.45 20.76
CA GLU A 82 -13.04 3.57 19.87
C GLU A 82 -13.13 3.15 18.41
N ARG A 83 -12.57 1.99 18.05
CA ARG A 83 -12.67 1.43 16.69
C ARG A 83 -14.13 1.22 16.27
N ASP A 84 -15.01 0.79 17.17
CA ASP A 84 -16.42 0.56 16.83
C ASP A 84 -17.15 1.84 16.42
N LYS A 85 -16.68 3.03 16.85
CA LYS A 85 -17.22 4.31 16.37
C LYS A 85 -17.05 4.50 14.87
N LEU A 86 -16.06 3.86 14.23
CA LEU A 86 -15.88 3.91 12.77
C LEU A 86 -17.07 3.35 12.00
N LYS A 87 -17.87 2.46 12.61
CA LYS A 87 -19.07 1.89 11.96
C LYS A 87 -20.12 2.95 11.62
N ALA A 88 -20.09 4.11 12.31
CA ALA A 88 -21.01 5.22 12.11
C ALA A 88 -20.57 6.21 11.02
N TYR A 89 -19.39 6.02 10.42
CA TYR A 89 -18.83 6.95 9.42
C TYR A 89 -18.43 6.22 8.15
N ASN A 90 -18.58 6.88 7.02
CA ASN A 90 -18.09 6.37 5.75
C ASN A 90 -16.57 6.57 5.69
N HIS A 91 -15.82 5.52 5.33
CA HIS A 91 -14.37 5.60 5.32
C HIS A 91 -13.73 4.55 4.43
N ILE A 92 -12.48 4.80 4.06
CA ILE A 92 -11.62 3.81 3.42
C ILE A 92 -11.15 2.82 4.49
N GLN A 93 -11.53 1.54 4.35
CA GLN A 93 -11.11 0.47 5.26
C GLN A 93 -9.69 0.01 4.98
N SER A 94 -9.34 -0.12 3.69
CA SER A 94 -8.02 -0.56 3.26
C SER A 94 -7.72 -0.09 1.84
N LEU A 95 -6.44 0.07 1.57
CA LEU A 95 -5.89 0.32 0.24
C LEU A 95 -4.99 -0.83 -0.15
N SER A 96 -5.09 -1.26 -1.40
CA SER A 96 -4.23 -2.30 -1.95
C SER A 96 -3.88 -2.02 -3.40
N PHE A 97 -2.70 -2.47 -3.81
CA PHE A 97 -2.31 -2.51 -5.20
C PHE A 97 -2.86 -3.77 -5.84
N ASP A 98 -3.48 -3.64 -6.99
CA ASP A 98 -3.85 -4.75 -7.85
C ASP A 98 -2.76 -4.94 -8.91
N CYS A 99 -2.00 -6.02 -8.74
CA CYS A 99 -0.82 -6.37 -9.51
C CYS A 99 -1.07 -7.65 -10.33
N TRP A 100 -2.16 -7.70 -11.10
CA TRP A 100 -2.65 -8.80 -11.97
C TRP A 100 -2.82 -10.17 -11.30
N PHE A 101 -1.77 -10.71 -10.70
CA PHE A 101 -1.74 -11.97 -9.98
C PHE A 101 -1.90 -11.82 -8.46
N TYR A 102 -1.69 -10.62 -7.93
CA TYR A 102 -1.66 -10.39 -6.49
C TYR A 102 -2.33 -9.10 -6.10
N VAL A 103 -2.90 -9.11 -4.89
CA VAL A 103 -3.33 -7.93 -4.17
C VAL A 103 -2.33 -7.66 -3.06
N ILE A 104 -1.71 -6.50 -3.08
CA ILE A 104 -0.68 -6.11 -2.11
C ILE A 104 -1.21 -4.97 -1.27
N ASP A 105 -1.47 -5.23 0.01
CA ASP A 105 -1.93 -4.21 0.94
C ASP A 105 -0.83 -3.20 1.24
N PHE A 106 -1.20 -1.92 1.29
CA PHE A 106 -0.30 -0.86 1.69
C PHE A 106 -1.01 0.15 2.58
N THR A 107 -0.21 0.84 3.39
CA THR A 107 -0.65 1.98 4.19
C THR A 107 0.22 3.18 3.87
N VAL A 108 -0.40 4.35 3.89
CA VAL A 108 0.22 5.60 3.49
C VAL A 108 0.11 6.60 4.63
N THR A 109 1.22 7.24 4.94
CA THR A 109 1.29 8.47 5.73
C THR A 109 1.90 9.58 4.88
N GLU A 110 2.02 10.79 5.40
CA GLU A 110 2.43 11.98 4.63
C GLU A 110 3.73 11.78 3.82
N HIS A 111 4.74 11.13 4.40
CA HIS A 111 6.06 10.94 3.78
C HIS A 111 6.49 9.47 3.69
N GLN A 112 5.59 8.52 3.97
CA GLN A 112 5.96 7.11 4.04
C GLN A 112 4.86 6.21 3.48
N MET A 113 5.30 5.22 2.71
CA MET A 113 4.47 4.10 2.30
C MET A 113 4.99 2.82 2.95
N GLU A 114 4.11 2.10 3.65
CA GLU A 114 4.40 0.76 4.17
C GLU A 114 3.67 -0.27 3.31
N ILE A 115 4.43 -1.17 2.71
CA ILE A 115 3.94 -2.31 1.93
C ILE A 115 3.96 -3.56 2.80
N ARG A 116 2.86 -4.33 2.78
CA ARG A 116 2.75 -5.61 3.45
C ARG A 116 2.82 -6.73 2.42
N GLN A 117 3.82 -7.61 2.56
CA GLN A 117 4.05 -8.70 1.62
C GLN A 117 3.82 -10.07 2.26
N GLU A 118 3.20 -10.94 1.48
CA GLU A 118 3.20 -12.38 1.73
C GLU A 118 4.41 -13.05 1.05
N SER A 119 4.81 -14.23 1.54
CA SER A 119 6.08 -14.86 1.15
C SER A 119 6.14 -15.32 -0.32
N ASN A 120 4.99 -15.53 -0.97
CA ASN A 120 4.87 -15.94 -2.37
C ASN A 120 4.81 -14.76 -3.35
N GLN A 121 4.59 -13.52 -2.88
CA GLN A 121 4.36 -12.36 -3.75
C GLN A 121 5.65 -11.66 -4.21
N PHE A 122 6.79 -12.35 -4.12
CA PHE A 122 8.13 -11.75 -4.21
C PHE A 122 8.34 -10.92 -5.48
N TYR A 123 7.99 -11.46 -6.66
CA TYR A 123 8.21 -10.75 -7.92
C TYR A 123 7.42 -9.44 -8.00
N ALA A 124 6.13 -9.49 -7.68
CA ALA A 124 5.27 -8.31 -7.75
C ALA A 124 5.69 -7.25 -6.73
N VAL A 125 6.03 -7.68 -5.51
CA VAL A 125 6.47 -6.75 -4.46
C VAL A 125 7.83 -6.15 -4.78
N GLU A 126 8.82 -6.92 -5.20
CA GLU A 126 10.14 -6.37 -5.54
C GLU A 126 10.06 -5.41 -6.75
N SER A 127 9.20 -5.71 -7.72
CA SER A 127 8.95 -4.82 -8.86
C SER A 127 8.25 -3.52 -8.42
N LEU A 128 7.31 -3.62 -7.47
CA LEU A 128 6.62 -2.46 -6.88
C LEU A 128 7.58 -1.59 -6.07
N ILE A 129 8.40 -2.20 -5.21
CA ILE A 129 9.42 -1.48 -4.44
C ILE A 129 10.37 -0.77 -5.40
N ARG A 130 10.86 -1.44 -6.46
CA ARG A 130 11.70 -0.79 -7.48
C ARG A 130 11.00 0.40 -8.13
N ALA A 131 9.72 0.26 -8.47
CA ALA A 131 8.93 1.35 -9.06
C ALA A 131 8.81 2.55 -8.11
N LEU A 132 8.60 2.30 -6.81
CA LEU A 132 8.50 3.34 -5.78
C LEU A 132 9.84 4.07 -5.58
N ILE A 133 10.96 3.34 -5.60
CA ILE A 133 12.30 3.93 -5.52
C ILE A 133 12.61 4.77 -6.78
N ASN A 134 12.26 4.28 -7.97
CA ASN A 134 12.38 5.06 -9.20
C ASN A 134 11.53 6.34 -9.19
N ALA A 135 10.43 6.35 -8.44
CA ALA A 135 9.55 7.50 -8.29
C ALA A 135 10.00 8.48 -7.19
N GLY A 136 11.23 8.35 -6.69
CA GLY A 136 11.81 9.23 -5.66
C GLY A 136 11.76 8.67 -4.24
N GLY A 137 11.36 7.41 -4.07
CA GLY A 137 11.37 6.74 -2.78
C GLY A 137 12.79 6.39 -2.30
N SER A 138 12.97 6.34 -0.98
CA SER A 138 14.22 5.94 -0.34
C SER A 138 13.97 4.95 0.80
N PHE A 139 15.02 4.23 1.19
CA PHE A 139 15.04 3.45 2.43
C PHE A 139 15.74 4.25 3.51
N LYS A 140 15.39 4.01 4.78
CA LYS A 140 16.12 4.60 5.92
C LYS A 140 17.55 4.08 6.06
N ASP A 141 17.82 2.89 5.53
CA ASP A 141 19.13 2.21 5.60
C ASP A 141 19.64 1.91 4.18
N ASP A 142 20.78 2.51 3.82
CA ASP A 142 21.44 2.36 2.52
C ASP A 142 21.84 0.92 2.20
N ASP A 143 22.10 0.09 3.21
CA ASP A 143 22.46 -1.31 2.98
C ASP A 143 21.28 -2.13 2.48
N ILE A 144 20.04 -1.73 2.81
CA ILE A 144 18.83 -2.32 2.25
C ILE A 144 18.76 -2.02 0.76
N LEU A 145 19.03 -0.77 0.36
CA LEU A 145 19.01 -0.37 -1.04
C LEU A 145 20.02 -1.19 -1.87
N LYS A 146 21.26 -1.33 -1.39
CA LYS A 146 22.30 -2.12 -2.08
C LYS A 146 21.89 -3.58 -2.25
N LYS A 147 21.28 -4.20 -1.23
CA LYS A 147 20.77 -5.58 -1.30
C LYS A 147 19.66 -5.71 -2.34
N LYS A 148 18.74 -4.74 -2.35
CA LYS A 148 17.60 -4.71 -3.29
C LYS A 148 18.04 -4.50 -4.74
N GLN A 149 18.99 -3.61 -5.00
CA GLN A 149 19.53 -3.39 -6.35
C GLN A 149 20.10 -4.68 -6.97
N LYS A 150 20.79 -5.52 -6.18
CA LYS A 150 21.28 -6.83 -6.66
C LYS A 150 20.15 -7.77 -7.09
N ILE A 151 19.01 -7.74 -6.39
CA ILE A 151 17.81 -8.50 -6.75
C ILE A 151 17.22 -7.94 -8.05
N TRP A 152 17.09 -6.62 -8.15
CA TRP A 152 16.44 -5.95 -9.27
C TRP A 152 17.17 -6.08 -10.60
N LEU A 153 18.49 -6.26 -10.60
CA LEU A 153 19.25 -6.60 -11.80
C LEU A 153 18.78 -7.91 -12.46
N ARG A 154 18.13 -8.78 -11.69
CA ARG A 154 17.58 -10.05 -12.18
C ARG A 154 16.08 -9.96 -12.53
N LEU A 155 15.43 -8.84 -12.21
CA LEU A 155 14.04 -8.60 -12.58
C LEU A 155 13.94 -8.23 -14.05
N LYS A 156 13.07 -8.94 -14.77
CA LYS A 156 12.74 -8.71 -16.16
C LYS A 156 11.24 -8.50 -16.32
N PRO A 157 10.78 -7.95 -17.46
CA PRO A 157 9.39 -8.05 -17.85
C PRO A 157 8.91 -9.50 -17.84
N TRP A 158 7.68 -9.74 -17.41
CA TRP A 158 7.18 -11.11 -17.20
C TRP A 158 7.21 -11.98 -18.46
N ASN A 159 6.92 -11.36 -19.60
CA ASN A 159 6.93 -12.00 -20.91
C ASN A 159 8.34 -12.46 -21.36
N GLU A 160 9.40 -11.92 -20.78
CA GLU A 160 10.78 -12.34 -21.08
C GLU A 160 11.23 -13.58 -20.28
N TYR A 161 10.50 -13.94 -19.21
CA TYR A 161 10.80 -15.16 -18.49
C TYR A 161 10.33 -16.38 -19.26
N LYS A 162 11.28 -17.29 -19.49
CA LYS A 162 10.99 -18.66 -19.92
C LYS A 162 10.10 -19.33 -18.88
N TRP A 163 9.14 -20.15 -19.32
CA TRP A 163 8.10 -20.74 -18.47
C TRP A 163 8.65 -21.44 -17.22
N TYR A 164 9.80 -22.11 -17.33
CA TYR A 164 10.43 -22.89 -16.25
C TYR A 164 11.21 -22.03 -15.23
N ASN A 165 11.46 -20.75 -15.54
CA ASN A 165 12.17 -19.81 -14.66
C ASN A 165 11.29 -18.61 -14.28
N ARG A 166 9.97 -18.71 -14.50
CA ARG A 166 9.04 -17.68 -14.04
C ARG A 166 9.00 -17.68 -12.51
N PRO A 167 9.01 -16.50 -11.87
CA PRO A 167 8.71 -16.41 -10.45
C PRO A 167 7.40 -17.13 -10.15
N VAL A 168 7.34 -17.90 -9.07
CA VAL A 168 6.14 -18.65 -8.70
C VAL A 168 5.01 -17.65 -8.47
N VAL A 169 3.87 -17.87 -9.15
CA VAL A 169 2.63 -17.12 -8.93
C VAL A 169 1.93 -17.66 -7.69
#